data_AF-A0A379TWN9-F1
#
_entry.id   AF-A0A379TWN9-F1
#
_cell.length_a   1.000
_cell.length_b   1.000
_cell.length_c   1.000
_cell.angle_alpha   90.00
_cell.angle_beta   90.00
_cell.angle_gamma   90.00
#
_symmetry.space_group_name_H-M   'P 1'
#
loop_
_entity.id
_entity.type
_entity.pdbx_description
1 polymer ?
#
loop_
_entity_poly.entity_id
_entity_poly.type
_entity_poly.pdbx_seq_one_letter_code
_entity_poly.pdbx_strand_id
1 'polypeptide(L)'
;MARGNWNDNGTILKNTITNGAQGVGFQIYNGTAATPLKRGDALMSRLTKMATINDQYTFPITARYVRITGEALQPGEVQSKVIFAVSYD
;
A
#
# COMPACT_ATOMS: atom_id res chain seq x y z
N MET A 1 4.53 14.56 6.62
CA MET A 1 5.38 13.36 6.46
C MET A 1 4.78 12.44 5.41
N ALA A 2 5.57 11.94 4.47
CA ALA A 2 5.09 11.01 3.46
C ALA A 2 4.78 9.63 4.10
N ARG A 3 3.54 9.14 3.99
CA ARG A 3 3.09 7.83 4.53
C ARG A 3 3.56 6.64 3.67
N GLY A 4 4.81 6.67 3.21
CA GLY A 4 5.40 5.68 2.31
C GLY A 4 5.96 6.27 1.02
N ASN A 5 6.57 5.40 0.21
CA ASN A 5 7.28 5.71 -1.04
C ASN A 5 6.32 5.75 -2.24
N TRP A 6 5.21 6.46 -2.09
CA TRP A 6 4.20 6.57 -3.13
C TRP A 6 4.73 7.37 -4.33
N ASN A 7 4.23 7.04 -5.52
CA ASN A 7 4.27 7.94 -6.68
C ASN A 7 3.41 9.19 -6.44
N ASP A 8 3.49 10.15 -7.35
CA ASP A 8 2.87 11.46 -7.17
C ASP A 8 1.36 11.37 -7.01
N ASN A 9 0.74 10.43 -7.74
CA ASN A 9 -0.70 10.15 -7.69
C ASN A 9 -1.13 9.32 -6.47
N GLY A 10 -0.20 8.83 -5.65
CA GLY A 10 -0.53 8.04 -4.47
C GLY A 10 -1.08 6.64 -4.76
N THR A 11 -0.86 6.09 -5.95
CA THR A 11 -1.45 4.81 -6.41
C THR A 11 -0.48 3.64 -6.44
N ILE A 12 0.82 3.92 -6.53
CA ILE A 12 1.88 2.91 -6.67
C ILE A 12 3.00 3.24 -5.69
N LEU A 13 3.51 2.23 -4.98
CA LEU A 13 4.73 2.32 -4.19
C LEU A 13 5.93 2.07 -5.10
N LYS A 14 6.79 3.08 -5.24
CA LYS A 14 7.97 3.05 -6.11
C LYS A 14 9.09 2.21 -5.50
N ASN A 15 9.90 1.58 -6.34
CA ASN A 15 11.13 0.95 -5.91
C ASN A 15 12.07 2.01 -5.31
N THR A 16 12.71 1.69 -4.19
CA THR A 16 13.71 2.56 -3.54
C THR A 16 15.13 2.03 -3.60
N ILE A 17 15.34 0.86 -4.21
CA ILE A 17 16.69 0.31 -4.40
C ILE A 17 17.36 1.06 -5.55
N THR A 18 18.50 1.71 -5.26
CA THR A 18 19.39 2.26 -6.29
C THR A 18 19.89 1.13 -7.18
N ASN A 19 19.76 1.28 -8.50
CA ASN A 19 20.07 0.23 -9.50
C ASN A 19 19.25 -1.06 -9.35
N GLY A 20 18.09 -1.00 -8.69
CA GLY A 20 17.12 -2.10 -8.66
C GLY A 20 16.29 -2.19 -9.94
N ALA A 21 15.22 -2.99 -9.88
CA ALA A 21 14.25 -3.10 -10.98
C ALA A 21 13.67 -1.73 -11.37
N GLN A 22 13.47 -1.54 -12.67
CA GLN A 22 12.81 -0.35 -13.24
C GLN A 22 11.48 -0.71 -13.87
N GLY A 23 10.54 0.24 -13.89
CA GLY A 23 9.22 0.07 -14.50
C GLY A 23 8.27 -0.84 -13.72
N VAL A 24 8.61 -1.26 -12.49
CA VAL A 24 7.74 -2.05 -11.61
C VAL A 24 7.65 -1.39 -10.25
N GLY A 25 6.46 -1.40 -9.66
CA GLY A 25 6.22 -1.02 -8.27
C GLY A 25 5.21 -1.95 -7.61
N PHE A 26 4.70 -1.53 -6.45
CA PHE A 26 3.66 -2.27 -5.74
C PHE A 26 2.34 -1.49 -5.69
N GLN A 27 1.24 -2.21 -5.87
CA GLN A 27 -0.09 -1.77 -5.45
C GLN A 27 -0.50 -2.52 -4.20
N ILE A 28 -1.17 -1.81 -3.29
CA ILE A 28 -1.70 -2.36 -2.05
C ILE A 28 -3.20 -2.51 -2.18
N TYR A 29 -3.75 -3.61 -1.66
CA TYR A 29 -5.16 -3.96 -1.69
C TYR A 29 -5.64 -4.27 -0.26
N ASN A 30 -6.90 -3.95 0.02
CA ASN A 30 -7.59 -4.43 1.22
C ASN A 30 -8.07 -5.86 0.95
N GLY A 31 -7.36 -6.85 1.49
CA GLY A 31 -7.58 -8.26 1.23
C GLY A 31 -7.65 -8.59 -0.26
N THR A 32 -8.78 -9.16 -0.68
CA THR A 32 -9.04 -9.61 -2.05
C THR A 32 -9.78 -8.58 -2.90
N ALA A 33 -9.90 -7.33 -2.45
CA ALA A 33 -10.59 -6.27 -3.19
C ALA A 33 -10.06 -6.13 -4.63
N ALA A 34 -10.97 -5.78 -5.56
CA ALA A 34 -10.62 -5.60 -6.96
C ALA A 34 -9.87 -4.29 -7.22
N THR A 35 -10.12 -3.26 -6.41
CA THR A 35 -9.53 -1.94 -6.54
C THR A 35 -8.34 -1.76 -5.59
N PRO A 36 -7.22 -1.20 -6.05
CA PRO A 36 -6.08 -0.89 -5.19
C PRO A 36 -6.40 0.31 -4.29
N LEU A 37 -5.83 0.29 -3.10
CA LEU A 37 -5.81 1.42 -2.17
C LEU A 37 -4.90 2.53 -2.71
N LYS A 38 -5.31 3.76 -2.43
CA LYS A 38 -4.53 4.97 -2.65
C LYS A 38 -4.02 5.53 -1.34
N ARG A 39 -2.99 6.37 -1.41
CA ARG A 39 -2.46 7.11 -0.28
C ARG A 39 -3.56 7.94 0.37
N GLY A 40 -3.89 7.62 1.61
CA GLY A 40 -4.91 8.32 2.39
C GLY A 40 -6.26 7.59 2.46
N ASP A 41 -6.44 6.52 1.68
CA ASP A 41 -7.64 5.70 1.79
C ASP A 41 -7.74 5.10 3.18
N ALA A 42 -8.97 5.06 3.70
CA ALA A 42 -9.28 4.34 4.91
C ALA A 42 -9.39 2.85 4.59
N LEU A 43 -8.64 2.02 5.32
CA LEU A 43 -8.83 0.56 5.26
C LEU A 43 -10.21 0.15 5.76
N MET A 44 -10.72 0.89 6.75
CA MET A 44 -12.07 0.79 7.28
C MET A 44 -12.56 2.16 7.73
N SER A 45 -13.79 2.50 7.36
CA SER A 45 -14.50 3.64 7.93
C SER A 45 -15.09 3.22 9.28
N ARG A 46 -14.38 3.54 10.36
CA ARG A 46 -14.79 3.32 11.76
C ARG A 46 -14.97 1.84 12.13
N LEU A 47 -14.10 1.34 13.01
CA LEU A 47 -14.50 0.19 13.82
C LEU A 47 -15.72 0.65 14.63
N THR A 48 -16.92 0.10 14.36
CA THR A 48 -18.10 0.38 15.17
C THR A 48 -17.70 0.18 16.62
N LYS A 49 -17.93 1.17 17.50
CA LYS A 49 -17.62 1.06 18.93
C LYS A 49 -18.28 -0.21 19.45
N MET A 50 -17.50 -1.27 19.63
CA MET A 50 -18.05 -2.59 19.90
C MET A 50 -18.53 -2.64 21.35
N ALA A 51 -19.69 -3.26 21.57
CA ALA A 51 -20.25 -3.44 22.92
C ALA A 51 -19.39 -4.38 23.78
N THR A 52 -18.52 -5.16 23.15
CA THR A 52 -17.54 -6.07 23.75
C THR A 52 -16.19 -5.87 23.09
N ILE A 53 -15.13 -5.79 23.88
CA ILE A 53 -13.76 -5.68 23.40
C ILE A 53 -13.37 -7.05 22.84
N ASN A 54 -13.30 -7.18 21.52
CA ASN A 54 -12.49 -8.23 20.91
C ASN A 54 -11.02 -7.81 21.12
N ASP A 55 -10.21 -8.72 21.65
CA ASP A 55 -8.81 -8.50 22.02
C ASP A 55 -7.87 -8.40 20.80
N GLN A 56 -8.33 -8.77 19.61
CA GLN A 56 -7.56 -8.71 18.37
C GLN A 56 -8.39 -8.25 17.16
N TYR A 57 -7.76 -7.46 16.28
CA TYR A 57 -8.27 -7.15 14.94
C TYR A 57 -7.20 -7.45 13.88
N THR A 58 -7.59 -8.17 12.82
CA THR A 58 -6.71 -8.49 11.69
C THR A 58 -7.12 -7.67 10.47
N PHE A 59 -6.18 -6.88 9.94
CA PHE A 59 -6.36 -6.15 8.70
C PHE A 59 -5.74 -6.95 7.54
N PRO A 60 -6.53 -7.55 6.63
CA PRO A 60 -5.96 -8.27 5.51
C PRO A 60 -5.36 -7.28 4.51
N ILE A 61 -4.06 -7.38 4.25
CA ILE A 61 -3.37 -6.54 3.27
C ILE A 61 -2.72 -7.45 2.23
N THR A 62 -2.92 -7.12 0.96
CA THR A 62 -2.24 -7.80 -0.16
C THR A 62 -1.43 -6.78 -0.94
N ALA A 63 -0.18 -7.13 -1.27
CA ALA A 63 0.66 -6.35 -2.18
C ALA A 63 0.82 -7.11 -3.50
N ARG A 64 0.74 -6.41 -4.63
CA ARG A 64 0.94 -6.99 -5.97
C ARG A 64 1.92 -6.14 -6.75
N TYR A 65 2.76 -6.79 -7.56
CA TYR A 65 3.55 -6.09 -8.56
C TYR A 65 2.65 -5.45 -9.61
N VAL A 66 3.00 -4.24 -10.02
CA VAL A 66 2.32 -3.54 -11.12
C VAL A 66 3.35 -2.89 -12.04
N ARG A 67 3.05 -2.90 -13.33
CA ARG A 67 3.82 -2.17 -14.33
C ARG A 67 3.59 -0.67 -14.15
N ILE A 68 4.67 0.11 -14.17
CA ILE A 68 4.60 1.57 -14.22
C ILE A 68 4.56 1.97 -15.70
N THR A 69 3.45 2.60 -16.10
CA THR A 69 3.25 3.08 -17.47
C THR A 69 4.26 4.20 -17.80
N GLY A 70 4.92 4.10 -18.95
CA GLY A 70 5.89 5.09 -19.41
C GLY A 70 7.33 4.86 -18.95
N GLU A 71 7.57 3.89 -18.05
CA GLU A 71 8.92 3.50 -17.63
C GLU A 71 9.36 2.21 -18.32
N ALA A 72 10.62 2.11 -18.75
CA ALA A 72 11.19 0.87 -19.31
C ALA A 72 11.34 -0.22 -18.24
N LEU A 73 11.19 -1.50 -18.62
CA LEU A 73 11.51 -2.60 -17.72
C LEU A 73 13.01 -2.84 -17.71
N GLN A 74 13.56 -2.90 -16.51
CA GLN A 74 14.88 -3.46 -16.26
C GLN A 74 14.76 -4.47 -15.13
N PRO A 75 15.38 -5.66 -15.25
CA PRO A 75 15.39 -6.65 -14.19
C PRO A 75 16.21 -6.15 -12.99
N GLY A 76 15.84 -6.59 -11.79
CA GLY A 76 16.55 -6.26 -10.56
C GLY A 76 15.70 -6.51 -9.32
N GLU A 77 16.25 -6.18 -8.16
CA GLU A 77 15.51 -6.24 -6.89
C GLU A 77 14.54 -5.07 -6.74
N VAL A 78 13.46 -5.30 -6.01
CA VAL A 78 12.43 -4.30 -5.77
C VAL A 78 12.04 -4.26 -4.30
N GLN A 79 12.14 -3.08 -3.69
CA GLN A 79 11.76 -2.85 -2.29
C GLN A 79 11.02 -1.52 -2.19
N SER A 80 10.02 -1.47 -1.32
CA SER A 80 9.33 -0.23 -1.00
C SER A 80 8.84 -0.22 0.44
N LYS A 81 8.18 0.88 0.84
CA LYS A 81 7.66 1.11 2.19
C LYS A 81 6.32 1.82 2.12
N VAL A 82 5.37 1.37 2.92
CA VAL A 82 4.09 2.03 3.19
C VAL A 82 3.89 2.14 4.70
N ILE A 83 3.18 3.18 5.15
CA ILE A 83 2.87 3.38 6.57
C ILE A 83 1.35 3.35 6.74
N PHE A 84 0.86 2.38 7.51
CA PHE A 84 -0.52 2.34 7.99
C PHE A 84 -0.62 3.08 9.31
N ALA A 85 -1.71 3.82 9.52
CA ALA A 85 -1.97 4.54 10.75
C ALA A 85 -3.34 4.14 11.29
N VAL A 86 -3.40 3.89 12.60
CA VAL A 86 -4.62 3.61 13.33
C VAL A 86 -4.87 4.80 14.26
N SER A 87 -6.05 5.39 14.17
CA SER A 87 -6.51 6.46 15.06
C SER A 87 -7.73 5.98 15.81
N TYR A 88 -7.79 6.29 17.10
CA TYR A 88 -8.94 6.06 17.96
C TYR A 88 -9.56 7.43 18.26
N ASP A 89 -10.88 7.53 18.13
CA ASP A 89 -11.65 8.69 18.58
C ASP A 89 -12.01 8.56 20.07
#